data_AF-A0A542RNP4-F1
#
_entry.id   AF-A0A542RNP4-F1
#
_cell.length_a   1.000
_cell.length_b   1.000
_cell.length_c   1.000
_cell.angle_alpha   90.00
_cell.angle_beta   90.00
_cell.angle_gamma   90.00
#
_symmetry.space_group_name_H-M   'P 1'
#
loop_
_entity.id
_entity.type
_entity.pdbx_description
1 polymer ?
#
loop_
_entity_poly.entity_id
_entity_poly.type
_entity_poly.pdbx_seq_one_letter_code
_entity_poly.pdbx_strand_id
1 'polypeptide(L)'
;MALPKKGTRGITVGEQRYRWVISPAAKGLLALTIQHNEGMGQLIRVYVKSDVNDFWAEFPLVQHLDMRVIKPADVAAIIEEALKLGWQPDKKGAPLSFYFIGSTLVKKGDT
;
A
#
# COMPACT_ATOMS: atom_id res chain seq x y z
N MET A 1 -15.20 -3.54 5.07
CA MET A 1 -15.00 -3.59 3.60
C MET A 1 -13.91 -4.60 3.31
N ALA A 2 -14.03 -5.39 2.25
CA ALA A 2 -13.04 -6.40 1.88
C ALA A 2 -12.52 -6.16 0.47
N LEU A 3 -11.24 -6.43 0.25
CA LEU A 3 -10.66 -6.40 -1.08
C LEU A 3 -11.27 -7.51 -1.96
N PRO A 4 -11.64 -7.21 -3.21
CA PRO A 4 -12.14 -8.23 -4.14
C PRO A 4 -11.05 -9.27 -4.42
N LYS A 5 -11.45 -10.51 -4.72
CA LYS A 5 -10.50 -11.57 -5.12
C LYS A 5 -9.90 -11.28 -6.51
N LYS A 6 -10.69 -10.73 -7.43
CA LYS A 6 -10.24 -10.39 -8.79
C LYS A 6 -9.46 -9.08 -8.77
N GLY A 7 -8.31 -9.03 -9.45
CA GLY A 7 -7.48 -7.82 -9.56
C GLY A 7 -6.62 -7.52 -8.33
N THR A 8 -6.61 -8.41 -7.32
CA THR A 8 -5.68 -8.35 -6.19
C THR A 8 -4.59 -9.39 -6.33
N ARG A 9 -3.41 -9.08 -5.81
CA ARG A 9 -2.25 -9.98 -5.76
C ARG A 9 -2.17 -10.61 -4.38
N GLY A 10 -1.77 -11.88 -4.32
CA GLY A 10 -1.51 -12.59 -3.06
C GLY A 10 -0.06 -12.45 -2.63
N ILE A 11 0.19 -12.51 -1.32
CA ILE A 11 1.52 -12.68 -0.73
C ILE A 11 1.42 -13.43 0.59
N THR A 12 2.45 -14.20 0.93
CA THR A 12 2.60 -14.83 2.25
C THR A 12 3.73 -14.13 2.98
N VAL A 13 3.48 -13.69 4.21
CA VAL A 13 4.49 -13.03 5.08
C VAL A 13 4.42 -13.74 6.43
N GLY A 14 5.53 -14.35 6.84
CA GLY A 14 5.53 -15.34 7.91
C GLY A 14 4.59 -16.51 7.56
N GLU A 15 3.66 -16.82 8.46
CA GLU A 15 2.66 -17.88 8.25
C GLU A 15 1.31 -17.34 7.73
N GLN A 16 1.19 -16.01 7.58
CA GLN A 16 -0.07 -15.35 7.26
C GLN A 16 -0.16 -14.99 5.78
N ARG A 17 -1.36 -15.12 5.22
CA ARG A 17 -1.65 -14.79 3.82
C ARG A 17 -2.34 -13.45 3.72
N TYR A 18 -1.90 -12.64 2.78
CA TYR A 18 -2.42 -11.30 2.54
C TYR A 18 -2.79 -11.13 1.08
N ARG A 19 -3.65 -10.14 0.82
CA ARG A 19 -3.95 -9.65 -0.51
C ARG A 19 -3.65 -8.16 -0.58
N TRP A 20 -3.19 -7.72 -1.75
CA TRP A 20 -2.83 -6.35 -1.96
C TRP A 20 -3.16 -5.86 -3.38
N VAL A 21 -3.35 -4.56 -3.50
CA VAL A 21 -3.59 -3.87 -4.78
C VAL A 21 -3.00 -2.46 -4.73
N ILE A 22 -2.55 -1.97 -5.88
CA ILE A 22 -2.13 -0.59 -6.07
C ILE A 22 -3.23 0.12 -6.86
N SER A 23 -3.64 1.28 -6.39
CA SER A 23 -4.58 2.16 -7.11
C SER A 23 -4.06 3.60 -7.10
N PRO A 24 -4.46 4.44 -8.08
CA PRO A 24 -4.29 5.88 -7.96
C PRO A 24 -4.96 6.41 -6.67
N ALA A 25 -4.39 7.45 -6.05
CA ALA A 25 -4.93 8.06 -4.84
C ALA A 25 -5.19 9.56 -4.99
N ALA A 26 -4.14 10.34 -5.20
CA ALA A 26 -4.18 11.78 -5.46
C ALA A 26 -3.04 12.13 -6.44
N LYS A 27 -2.98 13.38 -6.89
CA LYS A 27 -1.89 13.87 -7.74
C LYS A 27 -0.53 13.53 -7.10
N GLY A 28 0.36 12.86 -7.83
CA GLY A 28 1.65 12.38 -7.35
C GLY A 28 1.62 11.23 -6.33
N LEU A 29 0.49 10.57 -6.08
CA LEU A 29 0.33 9.54 -5.05
C LEU A 29 -0.35 8.26 -5.55
N LEU A 30 0.28 7.12 -5.26
CA LEU A 30 -0.31 5.79 -5.32
C LEU A 30 -0.77 5.35 -3.93
N ALA A 31 -1.84 4.58 -3.87
CA ALA A 31 -2.27 3.87 -2.66
C ALA A 31 -2.06 2.37 -2.84
N LEU A 32 -1.18 1.81 -2.01
CA LEU A 32 -1.09 0.37 -1.76
C LEU A 32 -2.09 0.00 -0.67
N THR A 33 -3.11 -0.77 -1.00
CA THR A 33 -4.07 -1.30 -0.02
C THR A 33 -3.77 -2.76 0.26
N ILE A 34 -3.63 -3.11 1.53
CA ILE A 34 -3.31 -4.48 1.97
C ILE A 34 -4.36 -4.93 2.99
N GLN A 35 -4.77 -6.20 2.89
CA GLN A 35 -5.69 -6.82 3.82
C GLN A 35 -5.31 -8.29 4.04
N HIS A 36 -5.67 -8.85 5.21
CA HIS A 36 -5.64 -10.28 5.42
C HIS A 36 -6.44 -11.04 4.35
N ASN A 37 -5.96 -12.21 3.95
CA ASN A 37 -6.54 -12.98 2.85
C ASN A 37 -7.97 -13.47 3.15
N GLU A 38 -8.42 -13.53 4.40
CA GLU A 38 -9.80 -13.87 4.69
C GLU A 38 -10.78 -12.70 4.45
N GLY A 39 -10.27 -11.48 4.32
CA GLY A 39 -11.09 -10.29 4.01
C GLY A 39 -11.92 -9.76 5.17
N MET A 40 -11.77 -10.30 6.38
CA MET A 40 -12.60 -9.98 7.55
C MET A 40 -11.98 -9.01 8.55
N GLY A 41 -10.66 -8.81 8.53
CA GLY A 41 -9.98 -7.91 9.47
C GLY A 41 -9.57 -6.56 8.87
N GLN A 42 -8.82 -5.79 9.65
CA GLN A 42 -8.45 -4.41 9.40
C GLN A 42 -7.53 -4.31 8.18
N LEU A 43 -7.81 -3.34 7.31
CA LEU A 43 -6.98 -3.02 6.15
C LEU A 43 -6.02 -1.88 6.46
N ILE A 44 -4.88 -1.88 5.77
CA ILE A 44 -3.99 -0.72 5.74
C ILE A 44 -3.98 -0.11 4.36
N ARG A 45 -3.82 1.22 4.32
CA ARG A 45 -3.61 1.99 3.11
C ARG A 45 -2.31 2.75 3.23
N VAL A 46 -1.37 2.44 2.35
CA VAL A 46 -0.02 3.00 2.34
C VAL A 46 0.10 3.91 1.13
N TYR A 47 0.35 5.19 1.39
CA TYR A 47 0.51 6.22 0.37
C TYR A 47 1.98 6.30 -0.03
N VAL A 48 2.24 6.11 -1.32
CA VAL A 48 3.58 6.13 -1.91
C VAL A 48 3.65 7.28 -2.89
N LYS A 49 4.63 8.15 -2.74
CA LYS A 49 4.92 9.19 -3.74
C LYS A 49 5.32 8.50 -5.05
N SER A 50 4.65 8.87 -6.12
CA SER A 50 4.99 8.41 -7.46
C SER A 50 4.58 9.46 -8.45
N ASP A 51 5.53 9.80 -9.32
CA ASP A 51 5.33 10.75 -10.40
C ASP A 51 4.42 10.17 -11.50
N VAL A 52 4.11 8.88 -11.45
CA VAL A 52 3.30 8.18 -12.47
C VAL A 52 1.89 8.77 -12.60
N ASN A 53 1.30 9.39 -11.57
CA ASN A 53 -0.04 9.98 -11.69
C ASN A 53 -0.05 11.41 -12.27
N ASP A 54 1.12 12.06 -12.38
CA ASP A 54 1.21 13.43 -12.87
C ASP A 54 1.42 13.48 -14.39
N PHE A 55 1.92 12.39 -14.97
CA PHE A 55 2.51 12.42 -16.31
C PHE A 55 1.71 11.72 -17.41
N TRP A 56 0.50 11.21 -17.13
CA TRP A 56 -0.37 10.70 -18.21
C TRP A 56 -0.92 11.80 -19.12
N ALA A 57 -0.99 13.05 -18.64
CA ALA A 57 -1.49 14.18 -19.43
C ALA A 57 -0.39 14.94 -20.21
N GLU A 58 0.89 14.75 -19.87
CA GLU A 58 2.00 15.62 -20.31
C GLU A 58 3.09 14.88 -21.11
N PHE A 59 2.77 13.71 -21.66
CA PHE A 59 3.69 12.99 -22.54
C PHE A 59 3.94 13.81 -23.83
N PRO A 60 5.21 14.07 -24.26
CA PRO A 60 6.46 13.38 -23.89
C PRO A 60 7.47 14.22 -23.07
N LEU A 61 7.08 15.28 -22.35
CA LEU A 61 8.00 16.29 -21.79
C LEU A 61 8.69 15.91 -20.45
N VAL A 62 8.66 14.66 -20.04
CA VAL A 62 8.98 14.24 -18.66
C VAL A 62 10.42 13.74 -18.55
N GLN A 63 11.29 14.52 -17.91
CA GLN A 63 12.73 14.20 -17.75
C GLN A 63 13.01 13.25 -16.57
N HIS A 64 12.12 13.18 -15.58
CA HIS A 64 12.26 12.31 -14.41
C HIS A 64 10.92 11.65 -14.07
N LEU A 65 10.75 10.40 -14.51
CA LEU A 65 9.60 9.58 -14.15
C LEU A 65 10.03 8.65 -13.02
N ASP A 66 9.70 8.97 -11.77
CA ASP A 66 9.91 8.03 -10.66
C ASP A 66 8.83 6.93 -10.73
N MET A 67 9.09 5.96 -11.62
CA MET A 67 8.34 4.73 -11.79
C MET A 67 8.62 3.78 -10.62
N ARG A 68 8.35 4.19 -9.38
CA ARG A 68 8.57 3.32 -8.23
C ARG A 68 7.63 2.11 -8.33
N VAL A 69 8.15 1.03 -8.89
CA VAL A 69 7.47 -0.26 -9.00
C VAL A 69 7.47 -0.88 -7.61
N ILE A 70 6.31 -0.89 -6.93
CA ILE A 70 6.14 -1.63 -5.68
C ILE A 70 6.24 -3.13 -5.99
N LYS A 71 7.30 -3.76 -5.50
CA LYS A 71 7.57 -5.19 -5.65
C LYS A 71 6.98 -5.98 -4.48
N PRO A 72 6.76 -7.29 -4.62
CA PRO A 72 6.34 -8.14 -3.50
C PRO A 72 7.25 -8.02 -2.26
N ALA A 73 8.56 -7.80 -2.45
CA ALA A 73 9.49 -7.58 -1.33
C ALA A 73 9.19 -6.29 -0.55
N ASP A 74 8.83 -5.20 -1.25
CA ASP A 74 8.41 -3.95 -0.59
C ASP A 74 7.11 -4.18 0.20
N VAL A 75 6.16 -4.94 -0.38
CA VAL A 75 4.90 -5.28 0.28
C VAL A 75 5.15 -6.10 1.55
N ALA A 76 6.07 -7.06 1.51
CA ALA A 76 6.43 -7.85 2.69
C ALA A 76 7.02 -6.97 3.79
N ALA A 77 7.99 -6.11 3.46
CA ALA A 77 8.59 -5.18 4.42
C ALA A 77 7.55 -4.23 5.03
N ILE A 78 6.64 -3.71 4.22
CA ILE A 78 5.53 -2.86 4.66
C ILE A 78 4.60 -3.61 5.62
N ILE A 79 4.28 -4.88 5.35
CA ILE A 79 3.44 -5.70 6.24
C ILE A 79 4.15 -5.87 7.59
N GLU A 80 5.42 -6.27 7.59
CA GLU A 80 6.20 -6.48 8.82
C GLU A 80 6.29 -5.21 9.66
N GLU A 81 6.53 -4.07 9.03
CA GLU A 81 6.63 -2.79 9.73
C GLU A 81 5.26 -2.30 10.24
N ALA A 82 4.19 -2.46 9.46
CA ALA A 82 2.84 -2.12 9.92
C ALA A 82 2.41 -2.96 11.14
N LEU A 83 2.79 -4.25 11.18
CA LEU A 83 2.56 -5.11 12.35
C LEU A 83 3.30 -4.59 13.59
N LYS A 84 4.57 -4.15 13.44
CA LYS A 84 5.34 -3.51 14.52
C LYS A 84 4.70 -2.20 15.00
N LEU A 85 4.05 -1.47 14.09
CA LEU A 85 3.29 -0.24 14.39
C LEU A 85 1.87 -0.51 14.93
N GLY A 86 1.54 -1.76 15.25
CA GLY A 86 0.29 -2.13 15.93
C GLY A 86 -0.89 -2.42 15.00
N TRP A 87 -0.66 -2.57 13.69
CA TRP A 87 -1.69 -3.08 12.79
C TRP A 87 -2.11 -4.51 13.19
N GLN A 88 -3.42 -4.74 13.29
CA GLN A 88 -3.99 -6.04 13.67
C GLN A 88 -4.84 -6.57 12.49
N PRO A 89 -4.23 -7.30 11.54
CA PRO A 89 -4.86 -7.67 10.26
C PRO A 89 -6.08 -8.57 10.40
N ASP A 90 -6.21 -9.30 11.52
CA ASP A 90 -7.33 -10.22 11.78
C ASP A 90 -8.46 -9.56 12.58
N LYS A 91 -8.18 -8.44 13.26
CA LYS A 91 -9.20 -7.73 14.03
C LYS A 91 -9.94 -6.75 13.16
N LYS A 92 -11.25 -6.65 13.33
CA LYS A 92 -12.04 -5.60 12.66
C LYS A 92 -11.63 -4.23 13.21
N GLY A 93 -11.53 -3.26 12.33
CA GLY A 93 -11.19 -1.88 12.68
C GLY A 93 -11.29 -0.95 11.47
N ALA A 94 -11.29 0.36 11.75
CA ALA A 94 -11.16 1.36 10.70
C ALA A 94 -9.82 1.20 9.98
N PRO A 95 -9.74 1.48 8.66
CA PRO A 95 -8.49 1.45 7.94
C PRO A 95 -7.38 2.25 8.62
N LEU A 96 -6.20 1.68 8.79
CA LEU A 96 -5.01 2.46 9.17
C LEU A 96 -4.37 3.02 7.90
N SER A 97 -3.92 4.26 7.98
CA SER A 97 -3.27 4.92 6.87
C SER A 97 -1.82 5.23 7.21
N PHE A 98 -0.92 5.06 6.25
CA PHE A 98 0.50 5.32 6.41
C PHE A 98 1.06 6.04 5.18
N TYR A 99 2.16 6.76 5.35
CA TYR A 99 3.03 7.22 4.27
C TYR A 99 4.26 6.33 4.20
N PHE A 100 4.69 5.97 3.00
CA PHE A 100 5.94 5.26 2.78
C PHE A 100 7.00 6.24 2.28
N ILE A 101 7.94 6.60 3.15
CA ILE A 101 8.95 7.65 2.91
C ILE A 101 10.32 6.98 2.95
N GLY A 102 11.04 7.01 1.81
CA GLY A 102 12.27 6.24 1.66
C GLY A 102 11.98 4.73 1.80
N SER A 103 12.26 4.20 2.99
CA SER A 103 12.09 2.79 3.37
C SER A 103 11.29 2.58 4.67
N THR A 104 10.57 3.60 5.15
CA THR A 104 9.90 3.60 6.46
C THR A 104 8.42 3.94 6.33
N LEU A 105 7.58 3.31 7.16
CA LEU A 105 6.17 3.63 7.33
C LEU A 105 5.97 4.68 8.43
N VAL A 106 5.30 5.78 8.07
CA VAL A 106 4.86 6.82 9.00
C VAL A 106 3.35 6.82 9.07
N LYS A 107 2.77 6.69 10.27
CA LYS A 107 1.31 6.66 10.43
C LYS A 107 0.69 8.02 10.09
N LYS A 108 -0.33 8.01 9.24
CA LYS A 108 -1.06 9.22 8.83
C LYS A 108 -2.01 9.63 9.96
N GLY A 109 -1.78 10.80 10.53
CA GLY A 109 -2.54 11.36 11.67
C GLY A 109 -1.71 11.61 12.93
N ASP A 110 -0.45 11.18 12.97
CA ASP A 110 0.51 11.49 14.05
C ASP A 110 1.40 12.71 13.69
N THR A 111 0.91 13.59 12.80
CA THR A 111 1.56 14.85 12.35
C THR A 111 0.63 16.02 12.61
#